data_AF-A0A7X7YIE2-F1
#
_entry.id   AF-A0A7X7YIE2-F1
#
_cell.length_a   1.000
_cell.length_b   1.000
_cell.length_c   1.000
_cell.angle_alpha   90.00
_cell.angle_beta   90.00
_cell.angle_gamma   90.00
#
_symmetry.space_group_name_H-M   'P 1'
#
loop_
_entity.id
_entity.type
_entity.pdbx_description
1 polymer ?
#
loop_
_entity_poly.entity_id
_entity_poly.type
_entity_poly.pdbx_seq_one_letter_code
_entity_poly.pdbx_strand_id
1 'polypeptide(L)'
;MYYVGLLVLIVLACLISFSVQGCRNSKLGGGSSSQMIFKIQEVDSLSKEKIEQALQNLQQQKAPKAMTGAMCYIPAPIPLKVEYLCPTCGQKTLYTQGDALAQFVNWELGACRRELDRLDNRGGLKITLEESSFCAKCSPNAGKHELVLKITYPDGSIHSTGGIQLTDLRMLNRFLGGYLSFDESEPLKDHISRLRDLLGIENPALQQKL
;
A
#
# COMPACT_ATOMS: atom_id res chain seq x y z
N MET A 1 15.95 -49.04 -38.03
CA MET A 1 16.49 -47.75 -37.53
C MET A 1 15.42 -46.69 -37.24
N TYR A 2 14.22 -46.75 -37.85
CA TYR A 2 13.13 -45.80 -37.57
C TYR A 2 12.57 -45.84 -36.13
N TYR A 3 12.58 -46.99 -35.47
CA TYR A 3 12.05 -47.13 -34.10
C TYR A 3 12.85 -46.38 -33.03
N VAL A 4 14.15 -46.18 -33.23
CA VAL A 4 15.00 -45.44 -32.29
C VAL A 4 14.69 -43.94 -32.33
N GLY A 5 14.44 -43.40 -33.53
CA GLY A 5 14.04 -41.99 -33.69
C GLY A 5 12.68 -41.68 -33.08
N LEU A 6 11.72 -42.61 -33.19
CA LEU A 6 10.38 -42.45 -32.60
C LEU A 6 10.44 -42.43 -31.06
N LEU A 7 11.26 -43.29 -30.45
CA LEU A 7 11.42 -43.35 -28.99
C LEU A 7 12.03 -42.08 -28.41
N VAL A 8 13.01 -41.48 -29.09
CA VAL A 8 13.65 -40.22 -28.65
C VAL A 8 12.67 -39.05 -28.69
N LEU A 9 11.80 -38.98 -29.71
CA LEU A 9 10.77 -37.95 -29.82
C LEU A 9 9.71 -38.03 -28.72
N ILE A 10 9.31 -39.24 -28.33
CA ILE A 10 8.33 -39.45 -27.25
C ILE A 10 8.92 -39.01 -25.89
N VAL A 11 10.18 -39.35 -25.62
CA VAL A 11 10.85 -38.94 -24.37
C VAL A 11 11.02 -37.43 -24.27
N LEU A 12 11.37 -36.76 -25.37
CA LEU A 12 11.47 -35.29 -25.42
C LEU A 12 10.10 -34.61 -25.19
N ALA A 13 9.02 -35.14 -25.77
CA ALA A 13 7.68 -34.60 -25.55
C ALA A 13 7.21 -34.77 -24.10
N CYS A 14 7.53 -35.89 -23.45
CA CYS A 14 7.22 -36.12 -22.03
C CYS A 14 7.99 -35.17 -21.10
N LEU A 15 9.26 -34.88 -21.37
CA LEU A 15 10.06 -33.97 -20.55
C LEU A 15 9.57 -32.52 -20.60
N ILE A 16 9.08 -32.06 -21.75
CA ILE A 16 8.47 -30.72 -21.91
C ILE A 16 7.12 -30.64 -21.17
N SER A 17 6.39 -31.76 -21.10
CA SER A 17 5.06 -31.78 -20.48
C SER A 17 5.12 -31.73 -18.95
N PHE A 18 6.20 -32.24 -18.33
CA PHE A 18 6.38 -32.23 -16.88
C PHE A 18 6.78 -30.86 -16.31
N SER A 19 7.26 -29.92 -17.14
CA SER A 19 7.68 -28.58 -16.68
C SER A 19 6.52 -27.60 -16.45
N VAL A 20 5.29 -27.95 -16.87
CA VAL A 20 4.15 -27.00 -16.88
C VAL A 20 3.14 -27.22 -15.74
N GLN A 21 3.24 -28.31 -14.96
CA GLN A 21 2.31 -28.61 -13.86
C GLN A 21 2.84 -28.24 -12.45
N GLY A 22 3.81 -27.31 -12.39
CA GLY A 22 4.51 -26.93 -11.17
C GLY A 22 4.05 -25.65 -10.48
N CYS A 23 2.79 -25.21 -10.62
CA CYS A 23 2.22 -24.12 -9.82
C CYS A 23 0.73 -24.42 -9.52
N ARG A 24 0.48 -25.47 -8.72
CA ARG A 24 -0.83 -25.65 -8.08
C ARG A 24 -0.97 -24.57 -7.01
N ASN A 25 -1.64 -23.49 -7.41
CA ASN A 25 -2.04 -22.37 -6.56
C ASN A 25 -2.97 -22.91 -5.46
N SER A 26 -2.42 -23.12 -4.26
CA SER A 26 -3.17 -23.44 -3.06
C SER A 26 -4.01 -22.22 -2.68
N LYS A 27 -5.24 -22.18 -3.18
CA LYS A 27 -6.33 -21.39 -2.59
C LYS A 27 -6.61 -21.95 -1.19
N LEU A 28 -5.82 -21.50 -0.22
CA LEU A 28 -6.17 -21.56 1.20
C LEU A 28 -7.34 -20.59 1.39
N GLY A 29 -8.56 -21.12 1.31
CA GLY A 29 -9.78 -20.46 1.72
C GLY A 29 -9.81 -20.31 3.23
N GLY A 30 -9.18 -19.27 3.74
CA GLY A 30 -9.45 -18.75 5.08
C GLY A 30 -10.71 -17.91 5.02
N GLY A 31 -11.83 -18.47 5.48
CA GLY A 31 -13.10 -17.76 5.65
C GLY A 31 -12.99 -16.70 6.75
N SER A 32 -12.36 -15.57 6.43
CA SER A 32 -12.54 -14.34 7.20
C SER A 32 -13.82 -13.68 6.70
N SER A 33 -14.87 -13.80 7.50
CA SER A 33 -16.13 -13.04 7.39
C SER A 33 -15.87 -11.55 7.64
N SER A 34 -15.03 -10.94 6.81
CA SER A 34 -14.87 -9.49 6.75
C SER A 34 -16.05 -8.96 5.94
N GLN A 35 -16.99 -8.29 6.62
CA GLN A 35 -18.17 -7.71 6.00
C GLN A 35 -17.71 -6.64 4.98
N MET A 36 -17.58 -7.03 3.71
CA MET A 36 -17.42 -6.08 2.62
C MET A 36 -18.77 -5.43 2.36
N ILE A 37 -18.89 -4.13 2.61
CA ILE A 37 -20.17 -3.41 2.48
C ILE A 37 -20.20 -2.50 1.25
N PHE A 38 -19.05 -2.17 0.63
CA PHE A 38 -19.03 -1.30 -0.55
C PHE A 38 -18.03 -1.78 -1.60
N LYS A 39 -18.52 -2.18 -2.79
CA LYS A 39 -17.69 -2.58 -3.93
C LYS A 39 -17.12 -1.34 -4.64
N ILE A 40 -16.21 -0.62 -3.98
CA ILE A 40 -15.37 0.40 -4.63
C ILE A 40 -14.61 -0.23 -5.82
N GLN A 41 -14.30 -1.53 -5.74
CA GLN A 41 -13.59 -2.28 -6.77
C GLN A 41 -14.35 -2.45 -8.09
N GLU A 42 -15.67 -2.28 -8.13
CA GLU A 42 -16.47 -2.44 -9.37
C GLU A 42 -16.66 -1.14 -10.15
N VAL A 43 -16.08 -0.03 -9.67
CA VAL A 43 -16.21 1.26 -10.33
C VAL A 43 -14.99 1.51 -11.20
N ASP A 44 -15.18 1.56 -12.52
CA ASP A 44 -14.10 1.80 -13.49
C ASP A 44 -13.34 3.13 -13.28
N SER A 45 -13.98 4.11 -12.64
CA SER A 45 -13.38 5.40 -12.30
C SER A 45 -13.93 5.97 -10.99
N LEU A 46 -13.03 6.21 -10.03
CA LEU A 46 -13.30 6.89 -8.77
C LEU A 46 -13.08 8.40 -8.94
N SER A 47 -14.18 9.13 -9.06
CA SER A 47 -14.17 10.59 -8.95
C SER A 47 -14.17 11.02 -7.47
N LYS A 48 -13.79 12.27 -7.21
CA LYS A 48 -13.80 12.83 -5.84
C LYS A 48 -15.18 12.75 -5.20
N GLU A 49 -16.25 12.96 -5.97
CA GLU A 49 -17.63 12.89 -5.49
C GLU A 49 -18.01 11.48 -5.03
N LYS A 50 -17.58 10.44 -5.77
CA LYS A 50 -17.81 9.05 -5.38
C LYS A 50 -17.05 8.68 -4.11
N ILE A 51 -15.82 9.18 -3.98
CA ILE A 51 -15.01 8.96 -2.78
C ILE A 51 -15.65 9.68 -1.58
N GLU A 52 -16.12 10.92 -1.77
CA GLU A 52 -16.86 11.67 -0.75
C GLU A 52 -18.12 10.91 -0.29
N GLN A 53 -18.91 10.39 -1.23
CA GLN A 53 -20.05 9.53 -0.92
C GLN A 53 -19.64 8.26 -0.15
N ALA A 54 -18.53 7.62 -0.53
CA ALA A 54 -18.02 6.46 0.18
C ALA A 54 -17.58 6.79 1.63
N LEU A 55 -16.97 7.97 1.85
CA LEU A 55 -16.61 8.46 3.18
C LEU A 55 -17.85 8.78 4.03
N GLN A 56 -18.88 9.38 3.44
CA GLN A 56 -20.16 9.65 4.12
C GLN A 56 -20.85 8.34 4.51
N ASN A 57 -20.85 7.35 3.61
CA ASN A 57 -21.38 6.03 3.90
C ASN A 57 -20.61 5.36 5.05
N LEU A 58 -19.27 5.44 5.05
CA LEU A 58 -18.44 4.90 6.12
C LEU A 58 -18.79 5.52 7.48
N GLN A 59 -19.09 6.82 7.52
CA GLN A 59 -19.44 7.53 8.76
C GLN A 59 -20.73 6.99 9.41
N GLN A 60 -21.68 6.51 8.60
CA GLN A 60 -22.98 6.02 9.08
C GLN A 60 -22.94 4.58 9.59
N GLN A 61 -21.84 3.85 9.34
CA GLN A 61 -21.76 2.43 9.66
C GLN A 61 -21.43 2.17 11.13
N LYS A 62 -22.01 1.09 11.67
CA LYS A 62 -21.70 0.62 13.01
C LYS A 62 -20.27 0.09 13.04
N ALA A 63 -19.52 0.47 14.07
CA ALA A 63 -18.17 -0.04 14.25
C ALA A 63 -18.20 -1.57 14.42
N PRO A 64 -17.25 -2.32 13.86
CA PRO A 64 -17.09 -3.72 14.18
C PRO A 64 -16.74 -3.88 15.66
N LYS A 65 -17.05 -5.05 16.21
CA LYS A 65 -16.71 -5.36 17.60
C LYS A 65 -15.20 -5.53 17.70
N ALA A 66 -14.56 -4.78 18.60
CA ALA A 66 -13.14 -4.91 18.88
C ALA A 66 -12.77 -6.33 19.29
N MET A 67 -11.74 -6.89 18.66
CA MET A 67 -11.14 -8.17 19.06
C MET A 67 -9.82 -7.90 19.79
N THR A 68 -9.62 -8.55 20.93
CA THR A 68 -8.38 -8.45 21.69
C THR A 68 -7.44 -9.58 21.30
N GLY A 69 -6.36 -9.25 20.59
CA GLY A 69 -5.25 -10.16 20.34
C GLY A 69 -4.11 -9.94 21.33
N ALA A 70 -3.37 -10.99 21.66
CA ALA A 70 -2.10 -10.86 22.39
C ALA A 70 -0.96 -10.66 21.38
N MET A 71 -0.29 -9.51 21.42
CA MET A 71 0.93 -9.27 20.63
C MET A 71 2.16 -9.80 21.37
N CYS A 72 2.64 -10.97 20.98
CA CYS A 72 3.86 -11.56 21.52
C CYS A 72 5.00 -11.46 20.49
N TYR A 73 5.65 -10.29 20.41
CA TYR A 73 6.84 -10.12 19.56
C TYR A 73 7.98 -9.52 20.36
N ILE A 74 9.19 -10.07 20.18
CA ILE A 74 10.43 -9.52 20.73
C ILE A 74 10.99 -8.53 19.70
N PRO A 75 11.26 -7.27 20.07
CA PRO A 75 11.86 -6.30 19.16
C PRO A 75 13.23 -6.77 18.67
N ALA A 76 13.49 -6.69 17.37
CA ALA A 76 14.82 -6.92 16.82
C ALA A 76 15.68 -5.64 16.91
N PRO A 77 17.00 -5.75 17.13
CA PRO A 77 17.87 -4.58 17.18
C PRO A 77 17.98 -3.90 15.80
N ILE A 78 18.02 -2.56 15.80
CA ILE A 78 18.23 -1.75 14.61
C ILE A 78 19.72 -1.77 14.24
N PRO A 79 20.10 -1.96 12.96
CA PRO A 79 21.50 -1.90 12.56
C PRO A 79 22.12 -0.51 12.78
N LEU A 80 23.43 -0.47 13.05
CA LEU A 80 24.21 0.76 13.30
C LEU A 80 24.17 1.76 12.13
N LYS A 81 24.01 1.25 10.91
CA LYS A 81 24.02 2.01 9.67
C LYS A 81 22.97 1.43 8.73
N VAL A 82 22.25 2.32 8.05
CA VAL A 82 21.22 1.95 7.08
C VAL A 82 21.56 2.61 5.76
N GLU A 83 21.60 1.83 4.70
CA GLU A 83 21.85 2.32 3.35
C GLU A 83 20.52 2.53 2.64
N TYR A 84 20.29 3.75 2.14
CA TYR A 84 19.19 4.07 1.25
C TYR A 84 19.70 4.20 -0.19
N LEU A 85 19.09 3.47 -1.12
CA LEU A 85 19.31 3.62 -2.54
C LEU A 85 18.17 4.42 -3.17
N CYS A 86 18.47 5.60 -3.71
CA CYS A 86 17.45 6.47 -4.29
C CYS A 86 16.88 5.86 -5.59
N PRO A 87 15.55 5.67 -5.71
CA PRO A 87 14.94 5.12 -6.91
C PRO A 87 15.02 6.10 -8.11
N THR A 88 15.17 7.40 -7.86
CA THR A 88 15.22 8.43 -8.92
C THR A 88 16.60 8.54 -9.57
N CYS A 89 17.67 8.57 -8.78
CA CYS A 89 19.03 8.85 -9.28
C CYS A 89 20.05 7.73 -9.04
N GLY A 90 19.65 6.64 -8.36
CA GLY A 90 20.50 5.49 -8.05
C GLY A 90 21.61 5.76 -7.04
N GLN A 91 21.67 6.93 -6.42
CA GLN A 91 22.71 7.25 -5.43
C GLN A 91 22.39 6.65 -4.06
N LYS A 92 23.46 6.22 -3.39
CA LYS A 92 23.40 5.72 -2.02
C LYS A 92 23.49 6.90 -1.03
N THR A 93 22.57 6.93 -0.06
CA THR A 93 22.62 7.81 1.11
C THR A 93 22.77 6.94 2.36
N LEU A 94 23.67 7.28 3.27
CA LEU A 94 23.94 6.53 4.47
C LEU A 94 23.30 7.24 5.67
N TYR A 95 22.47 6.51 6.42
CA TYR A 95 21.87 6.97 7.67
C TYR A 95 22.52 6.25 8.85
N THR A 96 22.74 6.95 9.95
CA THR A 96 23.43 6.41 11.14
C THR A 96 22.45 6.15 12.29
N GLN A 97 22.76 5.18 13.13
CA GLN A 97 21.97 4.89 14.33
C GLN A 97 21.96 6.12 15.25
N GLY A 98 20.76 6.56 15.65
CA GLY A 98 20.53 7.83 16.34
C GLY A 98 19.66 8.78 15.52
N ASP A 99 19.70 8.66 14.20
CA ASP A 99 18.79 9.37 13.31
C ASP A 99 17.42 8.68 13.31
N ALA A 100 16.35 9.40 13.65
CA ALA A 100 14.98 8.86 13.54
C ALA A 100 14.67 8.33 12.13
N LEU A 101 15.35 8.90 11.12
CA LEU A 101 15.25 8.49 9.72
C LEU A 101 15.86 7.11 9.44
N ALA A 102 16.89 6.68 10.17
CA ALA A 102 17.49 5.36 9.98
C ALA A 102 16.46 4.26 10.26
N GLN A 103 15.64 4.42 11.30
CA GLN A 103 14.56 3.49 11.62
C GLN A 103 13.49 3.48 10.52
N PHE A 104 13.02 4.65 10.09
CA PHE A 104 12.01 4.75 9.05
C PHE A 104 12.48 4.11 7.73
N VAL A 105 13.69 4.44 7.28
CA VAL A 105 14.27 3.90 6.04
C VAL A 105 14.43 2.37 6.12
N ASN A 106 14.89 1.85 7.26
CA ASN A 106 15.15 0.42 7.42
C ASN A 106 13.85 -0.41 7.49
N TRP A 107 12.85 0.07 8.22
CA TRP A 107 11.66 -0.73 8.54
C TRP A 107 10.42 -0.33 7.75
N GLU A 108 10.15 0.98 7.67
CA GLU A 108 8.88 1.49 7.18
C GLU A 108 8.88 1.74 5.69
N LEU A 109 9.94 2.35 5.13
CA LEU A 109 9.96 2.74 3.72
C LEU A 109 9.75 1.56 2.78
N GLY A 110 10.43 0.44 3.04
CA GLY A 110 10.23 -0.80 2.29
C GLY A 110 8.82 -1.38 2.46
N ALA A 111 8.21 -1.23 3.63
CA ALA A 111 6.83 -1.65 3.86
C ALA A 111 5.83 -0.74 3.12
N CYS A 112 6.08 0.56 3.09
CA CYS A 112 5.27 1.53 2.35
C CYS A 112 5.26 1.21 0.85
N ARG A 113 6.42 0.91 0.25
CA ARG A 113 6.52 0.48 -1.16
C ARG A 113 5.66 -0.76 -1.44
N ARG A 114 5.78 -1.80 -0.60
CA ARG A 114 4.95 -3.02 -0.75
C ARG A 114 3.46 -2.76 -0.57
N GLU A 115 3.08 -1.82 0.29
CA GLU A 115 1.68 -1.45 0.48
C GLU A 115 1.15 -0.65 -0.71
N LEU A 116 1.97 0.23 -1.29
CA LEU A 116 1.67 0.94 -2.53
C LEU A 116 1.40 -0.03 -3.69
N ASP A 117 2.19 -1.11 -3.81
CA ASP A 117 1.96 -2.14 -4.84
C ASP A 117 0.56 -2.79 -4.73
N ARG A 118 -0.03 -2.83 -3.54
CA ARG A 118 -1.41 -3.36 -3.31
C ARG A 118 -2.51 -2.36 -3.65
N LEU A 119 -2.14 -1.08 -3.68
CA LEU A 119 -3.01 0.04 -4.01
C LEU A 119 -3.07 0.31 -5.53
N ASP A 120 -2.12 -0.23 -6.28
CA ASP A 120 -1.92 0.11 -7.69
C ASP A 120 -3.21 -0.07 -8.52
N ASN A 121 -3.52 0.97 -9.30
CA ASN A 121 -4.64 1.07 -10.24
C ASN A 121 -6.05 0.78 -9.71
N ARG A 122 -6.31 0.97 -8.41
CA ARG A 122 -7.67 0.83 -7.85
C ARG A 122 -8.59 1.98 -8.31
N GLY A 123 -9.63 1.63 -9.06
CA GLY A 123 -10.67 2.56 -9.51
C GLY A 123 -10.14 3.70 -10.39
N GLY A 124 -9.13 3.43 -11.21
CA GLY A 124 -8.53 4.42 -12.12
C GLY A 124 -7.67 5.49 -11.44
N LEU A 125 -7.41 5.37 -10.14
CA LEU A 125 -6.48 6.25 -9.42
C LEU A 125 -5.04 5.81 -9.70
N LYS A 126 -4.20 6.73 -10.13
CA LYS A 126 -2.75 6.51 -10.19
C LYS A 126 -2.13 7.03 -8.90
N ILE A 127 -1.69 6.11 -8.06
CA ILE A 127 -1.12 6.40 -6.75
C ILE A 127 0.39 6.16 -6.80
N THR A 128 1.19 7.13 -6.40
CA THR A 128 2.65 7.03 -6.38
C THR A 128 3.22 7.60 -5.10
N LEU A 129 4.43 7.15 -4.72
CA LEU A 129 5.20 7.71 -3.62
C LEU A 129 6.39 8.48 -4.18
N GLU A 130 6.61 9.68 -3.63
CA GLU A 130 7.82 10.45 -3.89
C GLU A 130 8.75 10.38 -2.68
N GLU A 131 9.95 9.85 -2.94
CA GLU A 131 11.00 9.58 -1.95
C GLU A 131 12.24 10.46 -2.15
N SER A 132 12.14 11.49 -2.99
CA SER A 132 13.24 12.37 -3.39
C SER A 132 13.88 13.06 -2.19
N SER A 133 13.08 13.36 -1.16
CA SER A 133 13.52 13.98 0.08
C SER A 133 14.54 13.14 0.84
N PHE A 134 14.52 11.80 0.75
CA PHE A 134 15.47 10.90 1.43
C PHE A 134 16.82 10.79 0.72
N CYS A 135 17.00 11.39 -0.47
CA CYS A 135 18.26 11.33 -1.17
C CYS A 135 19.05 12.62 -0.98
N ALA A 136 20.27 12.52 -0.41
CA ALA A 136 21.15 13.68 -0.23
C ALA A 136 21.54 14.35 -1.57
N LYS A 137 21.53 13.62 -2.69
CA LYS A 137 21.79 14.22 -4.02
C LYS A 137 20.55 14.89 -4.61
N CYS A 138 19.37 14.26 -4.50
CA CYS A 138 18.15 14.84 -5.07
C CYS A 138 17.63 16.02 -4.24
N SER A 139 17.89 16.02 -2.94
CA SER A 139 17.45 17.06 -2.01
C SER A 139 18.56 17.41 -1.02
N PRO A 140 19.63 18.10 -1.45
CA PRO A 140 20.80 18.40 -0.60
C PRO A 140 20.48 19.32 0.57
N ASN A 141 19.40 20.09 0.49
CA ASN A 141 18.97 21.06 1.49
C ASN A 141 17.55 20.75 2.01
N ALA A 142 17.18 19.46 2.09
CA ALA A 142 15.89 19.07 2.63
C ALA A 142 15.77 19.53 4.10
N GLY A 143 14.99 20.58 4.36
CA GLY A 143 14.72 21.02 5.74
C GLY A 143 13.96 19.97 6.56
N LYS A 144 13.21 19.10 5.87
CA LYS A 144 12.49 17.96 6.45
C LYS A 144 12.47 16.81 5.45
N HIS A 145 12.85 15.62 5.91
CA HIS A 145 12.74 14.39 5.14
C HIS A 145 11.34 13.79 5.36
N GLU A 146 10.54 13.74 4.33
CA GLU A 146 9.20 13.18 4.39
C GLU A 146 8.83 12.42 3.12
N LEU A 147 8.06 11.35 3.30
CA LEU A 147 7.46 10.59 2.22
C LEU A 147 6.20 11.33 1.76
N VAL A 148 6.09 11.55 0.45
CA VAL A 148 4.94 12.25 -0.15
C VAL A 148 4.11 11.26 -0.97
N LEU A 149 2.81 11.20 -0.71
CA LEU A 149 1.83 10.46 -1.51
C LEU A 149 1.30 11.37 -2.59
N LYS A 150 1.33 10.92 -3.84
CA LYS A 150 0.75 11.61 -4.99
C LYS A 150 -0.37 10.77 -5.59
N ILE A 151 -1.57 11.34 -5.66
CA ILE A 151 -2.74 10.71 -6.28
C ILE A 151 -3.12 11.52 -7.51
N THR A 152 -3.11 10.88 -8.68
CA THR A 152 -3.66 11.44 -9.92
C THR A 152 -5.03 10.83 -10.17
N TYR A 153 -6.03 11.69 -10.28
CA TYR A 153 -7.42 11.32 -10.53
C TYR A 153 -7.70 11.11 -12.02
N PRO A 154 -8.81 10.43 -12.38
CA PRO A 154 -9.18 10.22 -13.79
C PRO A 154 -9.39 11.51 -14.58
N ASP A 155 -9.73 12.62 -13.91
CA ASP A 155 -9.88 13.95 -14.52
C ASP A 155 -8.53 14.66 -14.76
N GLY A 156 -7.40 14.03 -14.38
CA GLY A 156 -6.05 14.58 -14.46
C GLY A 156 -5.66 15.48 -13.29
N SER A 157 -6.56 15.75 -12.34
CA SER A 157 -6.20 16.50 -11.13
C SER A 157 -5.22 15.70 -10.27
N ILE A 158 -4.28 16.39 -9.64
CA ILE A 158 -3.24 15.79 -8.79
C ILE A 158 -3.39 16.33 -7.37
N HIS A 159 -3.44 15.42 -6.40
CA HIS A 159 -3.36 15.73 -4.98
C HIS A 159 -2.05 15.18 -4.40
N SER A 160 -1.45 15.91 -3.46
CA SER A 160 -0.20 15.52 -2.81
C SER A 160 -0.29 15.73 -1.29
N THR A 161 0.08 14.72 -0.53
CA THR A 161 0.11 14.77 0.95
C THR A 161 1.50 14.34 1.44
N GLY A 162 2.15 15.20 2.24
CA GLY A 162 3.44 14.90 2.87
C GLY A 162 3.32 14.20 4.22
N GLY A 163 4.44 13.69 4.73
CA GLY A 163 4.50 13.05 6.06
C GLY A 163 3.78 11.71 6.12
N ILE A 164 3.81 10.95 5.04
CA ILE A 164 3.10 9.68 4.90
C ILE A 164 3.77 8.57 5.71
N GLN A 165 2.95 7.81 6.42
CA GLN A 165 3.37 6.64 7.19
C GLN A 165 2.79 5.35 6.61
N LEU A 166 3.29 4.19 7.07
CA LEU A 166 2.76 2.89 6.67
C LEU A 166 1.27 2.72 7.05
N THR A 167 0.87 3.27 8.19
CA THR A 167 -0.52 3.28 8.68
C THR A 167 -1.45 3.99 7.70
N ASP A 168 -1.03 5.12 7.12
CA ASP A 168 -1.80 5.85 6.11
C ASP A 168 -2.07 5.00 4.86
N LEU A 169 -1.04 4.31 4.34
CA LEU A 169 -1.19 3.48 3.14
C LEU A 169 -2.06 2.26 3.39
N ARG A 170 -1.92 1.62 4.55
CA ARG A 170 -2.80 0.52 4.96
C ARG A 170 -4.26 0.99 5.09
N MET A 171 -4.46 2.16 5.69
CA MET A 171 -5.79 2.76 5.86
C MET A 171 -6.42 3.06 4.51
N LEU A 172 -5.66 3.65 3.60
CA LEU A 172 -6.09 3.90 2.23
C LEU A 172 -6.43 2.60 1.49
N ASN A 173 -5.60 1.56 1.63
CA ASN A 173 -5.83 0.26 0.99
C ASN A 173 -7.09 -0.42 1.53
N ARG A 174 -7.31 -0.36 2.84
CA ARG A 174 -8.54 -0.86 3.48
C ARG A 174 -9.77 -0.09 3.01
N PHE A 175 -9.70 1.23 3.00
CA PHE A 175 -10.81 2.08 2.55
C PHE A 175 -11.15 1.81 1.09
N LEU A 176 -10.18 1.88 0.17
CA LEU A 176 -10.38 1.61 -1.26
C LEU A 176 -10.73 0.13 -1.54
N GLY A 177 -10.40 -0.76 -0.62
CA GLY A 177 -10.81 -2.15 -0.63
C GLY A 177 -12.27 -2.38 -0.21
N GLY A 178 -12.96 -1.36 0.32
CA GLY A 178 -14.34 -1.47 0.80
C GLY A 178 -14.48 -2.06 2.20
N TYR A 179 -13.40 -2.08 2.98
CA TYR A 179 -13.40 -2.53 4.37
C TYR A 179 -13.92 -1.42 5.29
N LEU A 180 -14.37 -1.80 6.49
CA LEU A 180 -14.90 -0.88 7.52
C LEU A 180 -13.98 -0.69 8.71
N SER A 181 -12.98 -1.54 8.81
CA SER A 181 -11.98 -1.53 9.87
C SER A 181 -10.58 -1.43 9.29
N PHE A 182 -9.74 -0.72 10.00
CA PHE A 182 -8.33 -0.55 9.68
C PHE A 182 -7.60 -1.87 9.93
N ASP A 183 -7.88 -2.49 11.08
CA ASP A 183 -7.44 -3.82 11.48
C ASP A 183 -8.62 -4.64 12.03
N GLU A 184 -8.36 -5.60 12.91
CA GLU A 184 -9.40 -6.46 13.50
C GLU A 184 -10.25 -5.74 14.57
N SER A 185 -9.83 -4.57 15.06
CA SER A 185 -10.45 -3.93 16.22
C SER A 185 -10.74 -2.44 16.06
N GLU A 186 -10.03 -1.74 15.17
CA GLU A 186 -10.15 -0.29 14.97
C GLU A 186 -11.03 0.04 13.76
N PRO A 187 -12.16 0.76 13.94
CA PRO A 187 -13.04 1.14 12.85
C PRO A 187 -12.42 2.27 12.00
N LEU A 188 -12.48 2.15 10.67
CA LEU A 188 -11.97 3.17 9.75
C LEU A 188 -12.66 4.53 9.91
N LYS A 189 -13.91 4.54 10.37
CA LYS A 189 -14.69 5.78 10.53
C LYS A 189 -14.02 6.78 11.47
N ASP A 190 -13.24 6.29 12.44
CA ASP A 190 -12.53 7.13 13.42
C ASP A 190 -11.33 7.85 12.76
N HIS A 191 -10.94 7.44 11.56
CA HIS A 191 -9.87 8.04 10.76
C HIS A 191 -10.34 8.81 9.53
N ILE A 192 -11.65 9.11 9.39
CA ILE A 192 -12.20 9.81 8.22
C ILE A 192 -11.47 11.13 7.92
N SER A 193 -11.09 11.89 8.96
CA SER A 193 -10.36 13.15 8.77
C SER A 193 -9.03 12.94 8.05
N ARG A 194 -8.28 11.90 8.43
CA ARG A 194 -7.00 11.56 7.78
C ARG A 194 -7.22 11.00 6.38
N LEU A 195 -8.24 10.16 6.18
CA LEU A 195 -8.60 9.68 4.84
C LEU A 195 -8.93 10.83 3.89
N ARG A 196 -9.70 11.82 4.33
CA ARG A 196 -10.00 13.03 3.53
C ARG A 196 -8.73 13.77 3.11
N ASP A 197 -7.81 13.98 4.04
CA ASP A 197 -6.53 14.63 3.79
C ASP A 197 -5.65 13.84 2.80
N LEU A 198 -5.57 12.52 2.95
CA LEU A 198 -4.84 11.64 2.01
C LEU A 198 -5.45 11.66 0.61
N LEU A 199 -6.78 11.80 0.52
CA LEU A 199 -7.56 11.78 -0.72
C LEU A 199 -7.85 13.19 -1.28
N GLY A 200 -7.28 14.25 -0.72
CA GLY A 200 -7.47 15.62 -1.23
C GLY A 200 -8.93 16.04 -1.31
N ILE A 201 -9.72 15.58 -0.34
CA ILE A 201 -11.13 15.90 -0.17
C ILE A 201 -11.22 16.95 0.93
N GLU A 202 -11.87 18.07 0.63
CA GLU A 202 -12.03 19.16 1.59
C GLU A 202 -12.69 18.65 2.88
N ASN A 203 -12.14 19.07 4.01
CA ASN A 203 -12.71 18.76 5.31
C ASN A 203 -13.66 19.90 5.72
N PRO A 204 -14.99 19.70 5.68
CA PRO A 204 -15.95 20.75 6.04
C PRO A 204 -15.79 21.23 7.49
N ALA A 205 -15.22 20.42 8.39
CA ALA A 205 -15.00 20.79 9.78
C ALA A 205 -13.87 21.83 9.98
N LEU A 206 -12.96 21.97 9.00
CA LEU A 206 -11.88 22.98 9.08
C LEU A 206 -12.33 24.35 8.55
N GLN A 207 -13.41 24.41 7.76
CA GLN A 207 -13.95 25.66 7.22
C GLN A 207 -14.75 26.47 8.27
N GLN A 208 -15.13 25.88 9.40
CA GLN A 208 -15.87 26.55 10.47
C GLN A 208 -15.00 27.25 11.53
N LYS A 209 -13.66 27.21 11.37
CA LYS A 209 -12.69 27.80 12.31
C LYS A 209 -11.92 29.01 11.74
N LEU A 210 -12.35 29.51 10.58
CA LEU A 210 -11.86 30.74 9.95
C LEU A 210 -12.99 31.75 9.87
#